data_AF-A0A0V0GHB7-F1
#
_entry.id   AF-A0A0V0GHB7-F1
#
_cell.length_a   1.000
_cell.length_b   1.000
_cell.length_c   1.000
_cell.angle_alpha   90.00
_cell.angle_beta   90.00
_cell.angle_gamma   90.00
#
_symmetry.space_group_name_H-M   'P 1'
#
loop_
_entity.id
_entity.type
_entity.pdbx_description
1 polymer ?
#
loop_
_entity_poly.entity_id
_entity_poly.type
_entity_poly.pdbx_seq_one_letter_code
_entity_poly.pdbx_strand_id
1 'polypeptide(L)' 'MNDRNLIEGLFLNGDIQVLCTTNTLAHGINLPAHTVVLKSTQYFNKEKGTYMEYDRSTVLQMSGRAGRPPFDDTGM' A
#
# COMPACT_ATOMS: atom_id res chain seq x y z
N MET A 1 -0.74 -17.25 -9.91
CA MET A 1 0.26 -16.16 -9.77
C MET A 1 0.12 -15.06 -10.84
N ASN A 2 -0.91 -15.10 -11.70
CA ASN A 2 -0.98 -14.21 -12.88
C ASN A 2 -1.71 -12.88 -12.59
N ASP A 3 -2.76 -12.91 -11.75
CA ASP A 3 -3.65 -11.77 -11.57
C ASP A 3 -2.99 -10.60 -10.85
N ARG A 4 -2.12 -10.89 -9.87
CA ARG A 4 -1.38 -9.87 -9.12
C ARG A 4 -0.45 -9.07 -10.03
N ASN A 5 0.35 -9.76 -10.85
CA ASN A 5 1.25 -9.11 -11.81
C ASN A 5 0.48 -8.32 -12.87
N LEU A 6 -0.67 -8.82 -13.31
CA LEU A 6 -1.54 -8.11 -14.25
C LEU A 6 -2.09 -6.82 -13.64
N ILE A 7 -2.63 -6.89 -12.41
CA ILE A 7 -3.17 -5.72 -11.70
C ILE A 7 -2.08 -4.68 -11.43
N GLU A 8 -0.88 -5.12 -11.06
CA GLU A 8 0.28 -4.24 -10.87
C GLU A 8 0.66 -3.52 -12.16
N GLY A 9 0.72 -4.25 -13.28
CA GLY A 9 1.00 -3.66 -14.60
C GLY A 9 -0.04 -2.61 -14.99
N LEU A 10 -1.33 -2.93 -14.82
CA LEU A 10 -2.42 -1.99 -15.11
C LEU A 10 -2.39 -0.75 -14.19
N PHE A 11 -2.02 -0.91 -12.92
CA PHE A 11 -1.87 0.23 -12.00
C PHE A 11 -0.67 1.12 -12.38
N LEU A 12 0.46 0.52 -12.73
CA LEU A 12 1.65 1.28 -13.16
C LEU A 12 1.43 2.03 -14.48
N ASN A 13 0.68 1.43 -15.40
CA ASN A 13 0.29 2.03 -16.68
C ASN A 13 -0.76 3.14 -16.52
N GLY A 14 -1.45 3.21 -15.38
CA GLY A 14 -2.50 4.19 -15.11
C GLY A 14 -3.90 3.75 -15.57
N ASP A 15 -4.05 2.53 -16.08
CA ASP A 15 -5.34 1.92 -16.44
C ASP A 15 -6.22 1.68 -15.20
N ILE A 16 -5.59 1.41 -14.05
CA ILE A 16 -6.22 1.33 -12.74
C ILE A 16 -5.74 2.52 -11.91
N GLN A 17 -6.65 3.42 -11.55
CA GLN A 17 -6.32 4.61 -10.75
C GLN A 17 -6.32 4.35 -9.24
N VAL A 18 -7.09 3.37 -8.77
CA VAL A 18 -7.26 3.08 -7.35
C VAL A 18 -7.07 1.59 -7.10
N LEU A 19 -6.13 1.26 -6.22
CA LEU A 19 -5.87 -0.11 -5.78
C LEU A 19 -6.07 -0.23 -4.27
N CYS A 20 -6.95 -1.14 -3.84
CA CYS A 20 -7.16 -1.44 -2.43
C CYS A 20 -6.39 -2.71 -2.05
N THR A 21 -5.48 -2.62 -1.09
CA THR A 21 -4.65 -3.76 -0.67
C THR A 21 -4.65 -3.97 0.83
N THR A 22 -4.40 -5.20 1.27
CA THR A 22 -4.14 -5.51 2.68
C THR A 22 -2.71 -5.16 3.07
N ASN A 23 -2.45 -5.07 4.37
CA ASN A 23 -1.14 -4.76 4.95
C ASN A 23 0.06 -5.52 4.41
N THR A 24 -0.14 -6.76 3.97
CA THR A 24 0.93 -7.62 3.46
C THR A 24 1.53 -7.12 2.17
N LEU A 25 0.82 -6.26 1.43
CA LEU A 25 1.32 -5.72 0.16
C LEU A 25 2.46 -4.70 0.37
N ALA A 26 2.51 -4.03 1.53
CA ALA A 26 3.54 -3.05 1.84
C ALA A 26 4.97 -3.65 1.85
N HIS A 27 5.09 -4.94 2.15
CA HIS A 27 6.37 -5.61 2.35
C HIS A 27 6.88 -6.39 1.13
N GLY A 28 6.02 -6.67 0.13
CA GLY A 28 6.34 -7.65 -0.92
C GLY A 28 6.47 -7.12 -2.34
N ILE A 29 6.07 -5.87 -2.61
CA ILE A 29 5.86 -5.37 -3.97
C ILE A 29 6.33 -3.92 -4.07
N ASN A 30 7.12 -3.61 -5.09
CA ASN A 30 7.57 -2.24 -5.34
C ASN A 30 6.57 -1.49 -6.24
N LEU A 31 5.42 -1.13 -5.66
CA LEU A 31 4.36 -0.40 -6.35
C LEU A 31 4.23 1.02 -5.75
N PRO A 32 4.97 2.01 -6.28
CA PRO A 32 4.80 3.40 -5.86
C PRO A 32 3.45 3.95 -6.36
N ALA A 33 2.74 4.66 -5.49
CA ALA A 33 1.49 5.35 -5.82
C ALA A 33 1.65 6.84 -5.56
N HIS A 34 0.95 7.69 -6.32
CA HIS A 34 0.94 9.13 -6.07
C HIS A 34 0.44 9.42 -4.66
N THR A 35 -0.74 8.88 -4.31
CA THR A 35 -1.36 9.05 -3.00
C THR A 35 -1.58 7.70 -2.34
N VAL A 36 -1.25 7.59 -1.05
CA VAL A 36 -1.56 6.42 -0.22
C VAL A 36 -2.52 6.83 0.88
N VAL A 37 -3.65 6.12 0.97
CA VAL A 37 -4.65 6.32 2.02
C VAL A 37 -4.63 5.15 3.00
N LEU A 38 -4.31 5.44 4.26
CA LEU A 38 -4.39 4.48 5.35
C LEU A 38 -5.79 4.51 5.96
N LYS A 39 -6.65 3.56 5.57
CA LYS A 39 -8.04 3.48 6.06
C LYS A 39 -8.13 3.30 7.58
N SER A 40 -7.19 2.55 8.18
CA SER A 40 -7.18 2.26 9.62
C SER A 40 -5.75 2.05 10.10
N THR A 41 -5.48 2.43 11.34
CA THR A 41 -4.20 2.19 12.03
C THR A 41 -4.23 0.95 12.93
N GLN A 42 -5.33 0.18 12.88
CA GLN A 42 -5.54 -1.01 13.71
C GLN A 42 -5.77 -2.26 12.87
N TYR A 43 -5.29 -3.40 13.36
CA TYR A 43 -5.61 -4.74 12.86
C TYR A 43 -6.17 -5.63 13.94
N PHE A 44 -6.92 -6.64 13.51
CA PHE A 44 -7.39 -7.69 14.40
C PHE A 44 -6.29 -8.72 14.66
N ASN A 45 -5.82 -8.82 15.91
CA ASN A 45 -4.90 -9.85 16.34
C ASN A 45 -5.70 -11.10 16.73
N LYS A 46 -5.59 -12.17 15.92
CA LYS A 46 -6.31 -13.42 16.14
C LYS A 46 -5.92 -14.15 17.43
N GLU A 47 -4.66 -14.04 17.86
CA GLU A 47 -4.16 -14.71 19.07
C GLU A 47 -4.70 -14.04 20.34
N LYS A 48 -4.82 -12.71 20.33
CA LYS A 48 -5.35 -11.94 21.46
C LYS A 48 -6.86 -11.68 21.38
N GLY A 49 -7.49 -12.01 20.25
CA GLY A 49 -8.92 -11.80 20.01
C GLY A 49 -9.36 -10.33 20.05
N THR A 50 -8.43 -9.39 19.82
CA THR A 50 -8.68 -7.95 19.97
C THR A 50 -8.05 -7.14 18.84
N TYR A 51 -8.52 -5.90 18.66
CA TYR A 51 -7.89 -4.94 17.77
C TYR A 51 -6.65 -4.34 18.42
N MET A 52 -5.55 -4.32 17.68
CA MET A 52 -4.28 -3.73 18.07
C MET A 52 -3.84 -2.70 17.05
N GLU A 53 -3.10 -1.69 17.51
CA GLU A 53 -2.46 -0.72 16.63
C GLU A 53 -1.30 -1.34 15.85
N TYR A 54 -1.06 -0.84 14.64
CA TYR A 54 0.15 -1.13 13.90
C TYR A 54 1.37 -0.51 14.55
N ASP A 55 2.49 -1.21 14.45
CA ASP A 55 3.78 -0.62 14.79
C ASP A 55 4.08 0.57 13.87
N ARG A 56 4.74 1.59 14.44
CA ARG A 56 5.13 2.80 13.70
C ARG A 56 5.93 2.48 12.44
N SER A 57 6.77 1.44 12.49
CA SER A 57 7.56 0.96 11.35
C SER A 57 6.67 0.46 10.21
N THR A 58 5.59 -0.27 10.52
CA THR A 58 4.64 -0.78 9.52
C THR A 58 3.87 0.37 8.87
N VAL A 59 3.40 1.34 9.68
CA VAL A 59 2.73 2.54 9.17
C VAL A 59 3.68 3.32 8.26
N LEU A 60 4.93 3.51 8.68
CA LEU A 60 5.95 4.21 7.91
C LEU A 60 6.26 3.52 6.57
N GLN A 61 6.30 2.19 6.56
CA GLN A 61 6.51 1.44 5.31
C GLN A 61 5.33 1.57 4.35
N MET A 62 4.09 1.65 4.85
CA MET A 62 2.93 1.90 3.99
C MET A 62 2.95 3.32 3.43
N SER A 63 3.23 4.32 4.28
CA SER A 63 3.34 5.71 3.82
C SER A 63 4.51 5.92 2.87
N GLY A 64 5.59 5.14 3.02
CA GLY A 64 6.75 5.18 2.12
C GLY A 64 6.46 4.70 0.69
N ARG A 65 5.24 4.19 0.41
CA ARG A 65 4.77 3.93 -0.96
C ARG A 65 4.14 5.15 -1.62
N ALA A 66 3.93 6.23 -0.88
CA ALA A 66 3.49 7.50 -1.43
C ALA A 66 4.66 8.21 -2.13
N GLY A 67 4.38 8.77 -3.30
CA GLY A 67 5.37 9.41 -4.17
C GLY A 67 5.86 8.47 -5.26
N ARG A 68 5.77 8.94 -6.52
CA ARG A 68 6.27 8.26 -7.72
C ARG A 68 7.38 9.12 -8.35
N PRO A 69 8.65 9.01 -7.88
CA PRO A 69 9.74 9.94 -8.22
C PRO A 69 10.06 10.13 -9.71
N PRO A 70 9.77 9.19 -10.64
CA PRO A 70 9.96 9.42 -12.07
C PRO A 70 8.71 9.91 -12.83
N PHE A 71 7.55 10.08 -12.17
CA PHE A 71 6.28 10.45 -12.84
C PHE A 71 5.54 11.64 -12.22
N ASP A 72 5.84 12.02 -10.97
CA ASP A 72 5.22 13.16 -10.31
C ASP A 72 6.29 14.19 -9.92
N ASP A 73 6.25 15.37 -10.54
CA ASP A 73 7.08 16.55 -10.20
C ASP A 73 6.67 17.21 -8.87
N THR A 74 5.56 16.76 -8.28
CA THR A 74 5.05 17.27 -7.01
C THR A 74 4.48 16.13 -6.18
N GLY A 75 5.24 15.70 -5.17
CA GLY A 75 4.71 14.95 -4.04
C GLY A 75 4.53 15.90 -2.85
N MET A 76 3.28 16.29 -2.57
CA MET A 76 2.86 16.78 -1.25
C MET A 76 1.67 15.97 -0.77
#